data_AF-A0A9X4FCN2-F1
#
_entry.id   AF-A0A9X4FCN2-F1
#
_cell.length_a   1.000
_cell.length_b   1.000
_cell.length_c   1.000
_cell.angle_alpha   90.00
_cell.angle_beta   90.00
_cell.angle_gamma   90.00
#
_symmetry.space_group_name_H-M   'P 1'
#
loop_
_entity.id
_entity.type
_entity.pdbx_description
1 polymer ?
#
loop_
_entity_poly.entity_id
_entity_poly.type
_entity_poly.pdbx_seq_one_letter_code
_entity_poly.pdbx_strand_id
1 'polypeptide(L)'
;MKTGLIDLEEVKKAVIDQSDYLNSFLGILSFTLGLTCLSFQEPELAALTCLGIIMPLYIKAIYMTPSSLYELRKFVRETNDPHAIEVLRFLEQNYIGLRVLITRNFVFWYGIIFFFVVAISPEWLFWLRT
;
A
#
# COMPACT_ATOMS: atom_id res chain seq x y z
N MET A 1 2.67 24.48 10.63
CA MET A 1 1.60 25.00 11.51
C MET A 1 1.42 23.96 12.62
N LYS A 2 1.70 24.28 13.89
CA LYS A 2 1.37 23.39 15.01
C LYS A 2 -0.10 23.61 15.37
N THR A 3 -1.01 22.93 14.69
CA THR A 3 -2.35 22.71 15.25
C THR A 3 -2.13 21.77 16.44
N GLY A 4 -2.39 22.22 17.66
CA GLY A 4 -2.02 21.54 18.92
C GLY A 4 -2.59 20.14 19.16
N LEU A 5 -3.12 19.48 18.13
CA LEU A 5 -3.67 18.13 18.12
C LEU A 5 -2.87 17.15 17.25
N ILE A 6 -2.10 17.61 16.24
CA ILE A 6 -1.39 16.73 15.28
C ILE A 6 -0.08 17.36 14.81
N ASP A 7 1.02 16.60 14.87
CA ASP A 7 2.26 16.96 14.20
C ASP A 7 2.20 16.56 12.71
N LEU A 8 2.04 17.58 11.85
CA LEU A 8 1.97 17.40 10.40
C LEU A 8 3.26 16.80 9.81
N GLU A 9 4.42 17.09 10.38
CA GLU A 9 5.69 16.55 9.89
C GLU A 9 5.81 15.06 10.22
N GLU A 10 5.30 14.64 11.37
CA GLU A 10 5.23 13.23 11.74
C GLU A 10 4.32 12.45 10.78
N VAL A 11 3.13 12.97 10.48
CA VAL A 11 2.20 12.34 9.54
C VAL A 11 2.80 12.25 8.15
N LYS A 12 3.43 13.33 7.68
CA LYS A 12 4.08 13.37 6.37
C LYS A 12 5.23 12.35 6.29
N LYS A 13 6.06 12.26 7.32
CA LYS A 13 7.16 11.30 7.39
C LYS A 13 6.64 9.87 7.36
N ALA A 14 5.65 9.54 8.19
CA ALA A 14 5.06 8.20 8.21
C ALA A 14 4.48 7.78 6.85
N VAL A 15 3.82 8.71 6.14
CA VAL A 15 3.30 8.47 4.78
C VAL A 15 4.42 8.23 3.77
N ILE A 16 5.53 8.95 3.87
CA ILE A 16 6.71 8.75 3.01
C ILE A 16 7.32 7.38 3.31
N ASP A 17 7.59 7.07 4.59
CA ASP A 17 8.18 5.80 5.01
C ASP A 17 7.30 4.61 4.59
N GLN A 18 5.98 4.74 4.70
CA GLN A 18 5.03 3.74 4.21
C GLN A 18 5.08 3.59 2.69
N SER A 19 5.14 4.69 1.95
CA SER A 19 5.23 4.64 0.48
C SER A 19 6.54 4.04 -0.01
N ASP A 20 7.65 4.35 0.67
CA ASP A 20 8.96 3.78 0.36
C ASP A 20 9.00 2.28 0.66
N TYR A 21 8.40 1.85 1.77
CA TYR A 21 8.22 0.43 2.08
C TYR A 21 7.36 -0.30 1.04
N LEU A 22 6.24 0.29 0.64
CA LEU A 22 5.36 -0.28 -0.39
C LEU A 22 6.08 -0.43 -1.72
N ASN A 23 6.75 0.63 -2.21
CA ASN A 23 7.42 0.59 -3.51
C ASN A 23 8.68 -0.28 -3.50
N SER A 24 9.59 -0.01 -2.56
CA SER A 24 10.95 -0.57 -2.59
C SER A 24 10.98 -2.00 -2.07
N PHE A 25 10.19 -2.30 -1.05
CA PHE A 25 10.19 -3.64 -0.47
C PHE A 25 9.04 -4.47 -1.04
N LEU A 26 7.78 -4.08 -0.80
CA LEU A 26 6.65 -4.94 -1.12
C LEU A 26 6.40 -5.07 -2.63
N GLY A 27 6.56 -3.99 -3.39
CA GLY A 27 6.42 -3.96 -4.84
C GLY A 27 7.47 -4.82 -5.54
N ILE A 28 8.75 -4.55 -5.25
CA ILE A 28 9.86 -5.32 -5.82
C ILE A 28 9.79 -6.79 -5.40
N LEU A 29 9.47 -7.08 -4.13
CA LEU A 29 9.30 -8.45 -3.65
C LEU A 29 8.18 -9.17 -4.40
N SER A 30 7.00 -8.55 -4.53
CA SER A 30 5.85 -9.16 -5.22
C SER A 30 6.18 -9.42 -6.69
N PHE A 31 6.84 -8.47 -7.36
CA PHE A 31 7.32 -8.66 -8.73
C PHE A 31 8.31 -9.84 -8.84
N THR A 32 9.31 -9.87 -7.96
CA THR A 32 10.34 -10.92 -7.95
C THR A 32 9.76 -12.30 -7.68
N LEU A 33 8.83 -12.40 -6.72
CA LEU A 33 8.12 -13.65 -6.43
C LEU A 33 7.28 -14.08 -7.62
N GLY A 34 6.54 -13.17 -8.25
CA GLY A 34 5.76 -13.47 -9.45
C GLY A 34 6.65 -13.98 -10.58
N LEU A 35 7.78 -13.33 -10.81
CA LEU A 35 8.74 -13.72 -11.86
C LEU A 35 9.33 -15.11 -11.57
N THR A 36 9.64 -15.38 -10.30
CA THR A 36 10.14 -16.69 -9.86
C THR A 36 9.07 -17.77 -10.05
N CYS A 37 7.80 -17.48 -9.75
CA CYS A 37 6.68 -18.41 -9.88
C CYS A 37 6.51 -18.91 -11.33
N LEU A 38 6.79 -18.07 -12.33
CA LEU A 38 6.75 -18.45 -13.75
C LEU A 38 7.78 -19.53 -14.13
N SER A 39 8.78 -19.80 -13.29
CA SER A 39 9.79 -20.85 -13.53
C SER A 39 9.33 -22.24 -13.06
N PHE A 40 8.21 -22.34 -12.34
CA PHE A 40 7.65 -23.60 -11.87
C PHE A 40 6.69 -24.22 -12.89
N GLN A 41 6.44 -25.53 -12.75
CA GLN A 41 5.50 -26.26 -13.60
C GLN A 41 4.05 -25.78 -13.41
N GLU A 42 3.69 -25.39 -12.18
CA GLU A 42 2.38 -24.82 -11.83
C GLU A 42 2.57 -23.41 -11.22
N PRO A 43 2.70 -22.36 -12.04
CA PRO A 43 2.96 -21.00 -11.57
C PRO A 43 1.88 -20.44 -10.64
N GLU A 44 0.61 -20.79 -10.88
CA GLU A 44 -0.53 -20.36 -10.07
C GLU A 44 -0.41 -20.89 -8.64
N LEU A 45 -0.15 -22.19 -8.49
CA LEU A 45 -0.01 -22.83 -7.17
C LEU A 45 1.20 -22.26 -6.41
N ALA A 46 2.31 -22.02 -7.11
CA ALA A 46 3.50 -21.38 -6.54
C ALA A 46 3.20 -19.96 -6.05
N ALA A 47 2.47 -19.18 -6.85
CA ALA A 47 2.06 -17.82 -6.49
C ALA A 47 1.06 -17.81 -5.32
N LEU A 48 0.07 -18.70 -5.32
CA LEU A 48 -0.87 -18.85 -4.19
C LEU A 48 -0.14 -19.20 -2.89
N THR A 49 0.92 -20.01 -2.97
CA THR A 49 1.77 -20.30 -1.80
C THR A 49 2.55 -19.06 -1.35
N CYS A 50 3.08 -18.29 -2.29
CA CYS A 50 3.80 -17.03 -2.01
C CYS A 50 2.89 -15.94 -1.43
N LEU A 51 1.56 -16.00 -1.61
CA LEU A 51 0.63 -15.09 -0.92
C LEU A 51 0.77 -15.17 0.60
N GLY A 52 1.10 -16.35 1.15
CA GLY A 52 1.36 -16.53 2.58
C GLY A 52 2.50 -15.64 3.10
N ILE A 53 3.43 -15.25 2.23
CA ILE A 53 4.53 -14.32 2.55
C ILE A 53 4.11 -12.87 2.31
N ILE A 54 3.44 -12.58 1.20
CA ILE A 54 3.04 -11.22 0.83
C ILE A 54 2.00 -10.66 1.83
N MET A 55 1.05 -11.47 2.27
CA MET A 55 -0.06 -11.03 3.13
C MET A 55 0.39 -10.43 4.47
N PRO A 56 1.25 -11.09 5.29
CA PRO A 56 1.77 -10.49 6.52
C PRO A 56 2.55 -9.19 6.28
N LEU A 57 3.30 -9.10 5.18
CA LEU A 57 4.09 -7.93 4.84
C LEU A 57 3.21 -6.75 4.41
N TYR A 58 2.09 -7.03 3.73
CA TYR A 58 1.07 -6.04 3.43
C TYR A 58 0.35 -5.57 4.70
N ILE A 59 0.01 -6.48 5.61
CA ILE A 59 -0.58 -6.14 6.91
C ILE A 59 0.35 -5.20 7.69
N LYS A 60 1.66 -5.46 7.70
CA LYS A 60 2.65 -4.54 8.29
C LYS A 60 2.59 -3.15 7.66
N ALA A 61 2.47 -3.05 6.33
CA ALA A 61 2.33 -1.75 5.65
C ALA A 61 1.10 -0.98 6.14
N ILE A 62 -0.03 -1.65 6.37
CA ILE A 62 -1.24 -1.02 6.92
C ILE A 62 -0.96 -0.46 8.33
N TYR A 63 -0.29 -1.23 9.19
CA TYR A 63 0.04 -0.80 10.55
C TYR A 63 1.12 0.29 10.65
N MET A 64 1.84 0.61 9.56
CA MET A 64 2.73 1.77 9.51
C MET A 64 1.97 3.11 9.44
N THR A 65 0.65 3.08 9.24
CA THR A 65 -0.18 4.28 9.27
C THR A 65 -0.15 4.89 10.69
N PRO A 66 0.14 6.19 10.85
CA PRO A 66 0.32 6.80 12.17
C PRO A 66 -0.96 6.75 13.02
N SER A 67 -0.82 6.40 14.30
CA SER A 67 -1.93 6.31 15.25
C SER A 67 -2.65 7.64 15.45
N SER A 68 -1.94 8.77 15.31
CA SER A 68 -2.51 10.12 15.35
C SER A 68 -3.60 10.35 14.30
N LEU A 69 -3.51 9.70 13.15
CA LEU A 69 -4.57 9.74 12.13
C LEU A 69 -5.81 8.96 12.57
N TYR A 70 -5.62 7.84 13.25
CA TYR A 70 -6.73 7.06 13.80
C TYR A 70 -7.46 7.85 14.88
N GLU A 71 -6.71 8.50 15.76
CA GLU A 71 -7.26 9.40 16.78
C GLU A 71 -7.99 10.60 16.15
N LEU A 72 -7.45 11.21 15.09
CA LEU A 72 -8.15 12.27 14.37
C LEU A 72 -9.48 11.79 13.78
N ARG A 73 -9.49 10.61 13.13
CA ARG A 73 -10.72 10.03 12.57
C ARG A 73 -11.75 9.74 13.67
N LYS A 74 -11.30 9.23 14.82
CA LYS A 74 -12.15 8.98 15.97
C LYS A 74 -12.71 10.30 16.53
N PHE A 75 -11.86 11.31 16.71
CA PHE A 75 -12.25 12.64 17.19
C PHE A 75 -13.31 13.26 16.27
N VAL A 76 -13.06 13.29 14.96
CA VAL A 76 -14.03 13.79 13.96
C VAL A 76 -15.38 13.08 14.08
N ARG A 77 -15.38 11.76 14.29
CA ARG A 77 -16.60 10.97 14.42
C ARG A 77 -17.38 11.26 15.71
N GLU A 78 -16.68 11.60 16.79
CA GLU A 78 -17.26 11.84 18.11
C GLU A 78 -17.73 13.29 18.30
N THR A 79 -16.97 14.28 17.84
CA THR A 79 -17.26 15.70 18.07
C THR A 79 -17.96 16.39 16.89
N ASN A 80 -17.88 15.85 15.67
CA ASN A 80 -18.31 16.52 14.43
C ASN A 80 -17.78 17.97 14.32
N ASP A 81 -16.60 18.24 14.91
CA ASP A 81 -15.98 19.56 14.88
C ASP A 81 -15.64 19.94 13.42
N PRO A 82 -16.20 21.05 12.88
CA PRO A 82 -15.91 21.51 11.52
C PRO A 82 -14.42 21.69 11.25
N HIS A 83 -13.64 22.12 12.26
CA HIS A 83 -12.21 22.34 12.10
C HIS A 83 -11.45 21.02 11.98
N ALA A 84 -11.79 20.02 12.79
CA ALA A 84 -11.18 18.70 12.70
C ALA A 84 -11.53 17.97 11.39
N ILE A 85 -12.75 18.17 10.89
CA ILE A 85 -13.18 17.65 9.58
C ILE A 85 -12.33 18.26 8.45
N GLU A 86 -12.09 19.58 8.50
CA GLU A 86 -11.26 20.26 7.51
C GLU A 86 -9.81 19.75 7.52
N VAL A 87 -9.23 19.59 8.71
CA VAL A 87 -7.87 19.04 8.88
C VAL A 87 -7.78 17.61 8.35
N LEU A 88 -8.75 16.74 8.68
CA LEU A 88 -8.79 15.37 8.17
C LEU A 88 -8.91 15.35 6.65
N ARG A 89 -9.79 16.17 6.08
CA ARG A 89 -9.99 16.26 4.63
C ARG A 89 -8.73 16.75 3.92
N PHE A 90 -8.04 17.74 4.49
CA PHE A 90 -6.75 18.22 3.99
C PHE A 90 -5.69 17.10 4.00
N LEU A 91 -5.60 16.35 5.10
CA LEU A 91 -4.67 15.22 5.23
C LEU A 91 -4.97 14.10 4.24
N GLU A 92 -6.23 13.75 4.06
CA GLU A 92 -6.66 12.75 3.09
C GLU A 92 -6.42 13.21 1.66
N GLN A 93 -6.67 14.47 1.31
CA GLN A 93 -6.43 14.92 -0.06
C GLN A 93 -4.96 14.99 -0.44
N ASN A 94 -4.10 15.37 0.50
CA ASN A 94 -2.69 15.66 0.21
C ASN A 94 -1.72 14.53 0.55
N TYR A 95 -2.05 13.67 1.51
CA TYR A 95 -1.09 12.71 2.06
C TYR A 95 -1.60 11.27 2.10
N ILE A 96 -2.87 11.03 2.44
CA ILE A 96 -3.34 9.67 2.80
C ILE A 96 -4.42 9.11 1.87
N GLY A 97 -5.02 9.94 1.02
CA GLY A 97 -6.15 9.55 0.20
C GLY A 97 -5.80 8.52 -0.86
N LEU A 98 -6.83 7.81 -1.32
CA LEU A 98 -6.71 6.77 -2.35
C LEU A 98 -5.95 7.26 -3.60
N ARG A 99 -6.17 8.52 -3.99
CA ARG A 99 -5.44 9.14 -5.11
C ARG A 99 -3.94 9.17 -4.87
N VAL A 100 -3.52 9.58 -3.68
CA VAL A 100 -2.10 9.67 -3.29
C VAL A 100 -1.49 8.27 -3.18
N LEU A 101 -2.24 7.33 -2.61
CA LEU A 101 -1.82 5.92 -2.55
C LEU A 101 -1.60 5.35 -3.96
N ILE A 102 -2.47 5.64 -4.92
CA ILE A 102 -2.33 5.16 -6.30
C ILE A 102 -1.15 5.84 -7.02
N THR A 103 -1.05 7.17 -6.95
CA THR A 103 -0.06 7.90 -7.74
C THR A 103 1.36 7.80 -7.19
N ARG A 104 1.55 7.66 -5.86
CA ARG A 104 2.89 7.57 -5.25
C ARG A 104 3.43 6.14 -5.19
N ASN A 105 2.57 5.12 -5.29
CA ASN A 105 2.97 3.72 -5.13
C ASN A 105 2.97 2.94 -6.44
N PHE A 106 3.47 3.55 -7.52
CA PHE A 106 3.43 2.93 -8.86
C PHE A 106 4.17 1.59 -8.93
N VAL A 107 5.36 1.49 -8.32
CA VAL A 107 6.16 0.26 -8.32
C VAL A 107 5.46 -0.85 -7.54
N PHE A 108 4.86 -0.49 -6.39
CA PHE A 108 4.01 -1.38 -5.61
C PHE A 108 2.86 -1.94 -6.45
N TRP A 109 2.08 -1.06 -7.10
CA TRP A 109 0.93 -1.47 -7.90
C TRP A 109 1.36 -2.36 -9.06
N TYR A 110 2.43 -2.00 -9.77
CA TYR A 110 2.96 -2.83 -10.84
C TYR A 110 3.35 -4.23 -10.34
N GLY A 111 4.12 -4.32 -9.26
CA GLY A 111 4.58 -5.59 -8.71
C GLY A 111 3.45 -6.48 -8.19
N ILE A 112 2.47 -5.88 -7.50
CA ILE A 112 1.29 -6.61 -7.00
C ILE A 112 0.39 -7.05 -8.14
N ILE A 113 0.10 -6.19 -9.11
CA ILE A 113 -0.73 -6.54 -10.27
C ILE A 113 -0.06 -7.67 -11.05
N PHE A 114 1.24 -7.55 -11.32
CA PHE A 114 1.99 -8.60 -11.99
C PHE A 114 1.90 -9.94 -11.24
N PHE A 115 2.11 -9.92 -9.92
CA PHE A 115 1.97 -11.11 -9.09
C PHE A 115 0.56 -11.73 -9.17
N PHE A 116 -0.50 -10.92 -9.13
CA PHE A 116 -1.87 -11.40 -9.27
C PHE A 116 -2.16 -11.96 -10.67
N VAL A 117 -1.58 -11.40 -11.73
CA VAL A 117 -1.67 -11.97 -13.07
C VAL A 117 -1.06 -13.37 -13.09
N VAL A 118 0.13 -13.56 -12.49
CA VAL A 118 0.74 -14.90 -12.38
C VAL A 118 -0.12 -15.86 -11.57
N ALA A 119 -0.80 -15.38 -10.52
CA ALA A 119 -1.64 -16.20 -9.66
C ALA A 119 -2.99 -16.62 -10.27
N ILE A 120 -3.55 -15.81 -11.17
CA ILE A 120 -4.91 -16.02 -11.73
C ILE A 120 -4.86 -16.51 -13.18
N SER A 121 -3.92 -16.01 -13.97
CA SER A 121 -3.84 -16.31 -15.41
C SER A 121 -2.40 -16.10 -15.93
N PRO A 122 -1.48 -17.03 -15.61
CA PRO A 122 -0.11 -16.98 -16.10
C PRO A 122 -0.04 -17.14 -17.64
N GLU A 123 -1.07 -17.73 -18.26
CA GLU A 123 -1.21 -17.87 -19.73
C GLU A 123 -1.10 -16.53 -20.48
N TRP A 124 -1.64 -15.45 -19.91
CA TRP A 124 -1.51 -14.10 -20.49
C TRP A 124 -0.06 -13.63 -20.60
N LEU A 125 0.81 -14.08 -19.70
CA LEU A 125 2.22 -13.69 -19.69
C LEU A 125 3.07 -14.58 -20.60
N PHE A 126 2.65 -15.81 -20.89
CA PHE A 126 3.33 -16.66 -21.85
C PHE A 126 3.26 -16.10 -23.28
N TRP A 127 2.24 -15.30 -23.61
CA TRP A 127 2.17 -14.62 -24.90
C TRP A 127 3.31 -13.63 -25.14
N LEU A 128 3.84 -12.99 -24.08
CA LEU A 128 5.01 -12.10 -24.15
C LEU A 128 6.33 -12.84 -24.42
N ARG A 129 6.33 -14.18 -24.36
CA ARG A 129 7.50 -15.03 -24.64
C ARG A 129 7.62 -15.41 -26.12
N THR A 130 6.57 -15.15 -26.91
CA THR A 130 6.47 -15.41 -28.36
C THR A 130 6.75 -14.16 -29.16
#